data_AF-A0A3D0K1P1-F1
#
_entry.id   AF-A0A3D0K1P1-F1
#
_cell.length_a   1.000
_cell.length_b   1.000
_cell.length_c   1.000
_cell.angle_alpha   90.00
_cell.angle_beta   90.00
_cell.angle_gamma   90.00
#
_symmetry.space_group_name_H-M   'P 1'
#
loop_
_entity.id
_entity.type
_entity.pdbx_description
1 polymer ?
#
loop_
_entity_poly.entity_id
_entity_poly.type
_entity_poly.pdbx_seq_one_letter_code
_entity_poly.pdbx_strand_id
1 'polypeptide(L)'
;MDLMASTTKAGTRTSSKSTKTKKKTSKSGSSGSGAARTVIPRTYSTVVRHLLERTNYERVRVVNYDEKNFKLDRMRKLLKRLGDPHLQVRAVHVAGTVGKGSTVSMLANMIQGCGFTVGTFTSPHLVEVTERICMNGAPIGEKDFTKLMREVIKEADKTDKNITYFELLTAAALKHFADEAVDLAIIEVG
;
A
#
# COMPACT_ATOMS: atom_id res chain seq x y z
N MET A 1 -11.35 6.47 -70.15
CA MET A 1 -12.02 5.17 -70.05
C MET A 1 -12.55 5.07 -68.62
N ASP A 2 -13.56 5.82 -68.19
CA ASP A 2 -14.92 5.98 -68.71
C ASP A 2 -15.61 4.67 -69.08
N LEU A 3 -16.53 4.24 -68.19
CA LEU A 3 -17.88 3.69 -68.43
C LEU A 3 -18.44 3.27 -67.05
N MET A 4 -19.26 4.11 -66.40
CA MET A 4 -20.74 4.12 -66.45
C MET A 4 -21.36 2.84 -65.85
N ALA A 5 -21.98 2.85 -64.67
CA ALA A 5 -23.25 3.48 -64.24
C ALA A 5 -24.46 2.54 -64.36
N SER A 6 -25.26 2.45 -63.28
CA SER A 6 -26.74 2.39 -63.25
C SER A 6 -27.26 1.59 -62.03
N THR A 7 -27.72 2.23 -60.94
CA THR A 7 -29.11 2.68 -60.61
C THR A 7 -30.11 1.57 -60.26
N THR A 8 -30.60 1.48 -59.00
CA THR A 8 -31.90 1.99 -58.40
C THR A 8 -32.74 0.79 -57.90
N LYS A 9 -33.64 0.81 -56.89
CA LYS A 9 -34.45 1.79 -56.13
C LYS A 9 -34.94 1.06 -54.85
N ALA A 10 -34.90 1.67 -53.67
CA ALA A 10 -36.01 2.32 -52.94
C ALA A 10 -37.27 1.47 -52.63
N GLY A 11 -37.55 1.28 -51.33
CA GLY A 11 -38.81 0.81 -50.77
C GLY A 11 -39.01 1.41 -49.37
N THR A 12 -40.11 2.11 -49.18
CA THR A 12 -40.38 3.13 -48.14
C THR A 12 -41.37 2.63 -47.07
N ARG A 13 -41.46 3.37 -45.95
CA ARG A 13 -42.57 3.47 -44.94
C ARG A 13 -42.53 2.44 -43.80
N THR A 14 -42.81 2.75 -42.53
CA THR A 14 -43.50 3.90 -41.89
C THR A 14 -43.17 3.98 -40.40
N SER A 15 -43.28 5.18 -39.83
CA SER A 15 -43.11 5.52 -38.41
C SER A 15 -44.25 5.04 -37.51
N SER A 16 -43.96 4.81 -36.22
CA SER A 16 -44.87 5.22 -35.15
C SER A 16 -44.10 5.78 -33.95
N LYS A 17 -44.50 7.00 -33.57
CA LYS A 17 -44.11 7.74 -32.37
C LYS A 17 -44.78 7.12 -31.14
N SER A 18 -44.09 7.11 -30.01
CA SER A 18 -44.75 7.27 -28.70
C SER A 18 -44.00 8.29 -27.87
N THR A 19 -44.77 9.08 -27.14
CA THR A 19 -44.43 10.41 -26.63
C THR A 19 -44.27 10.36 -25.11
N LYS A 20 -43.22 11.03 -24.63
CA LYS A 20 -42.94 11.59 -23.28
C LYS A 20 -43.91 11.29 -22.13
N THR A 21 -43.31 10.92 -21.00
CA THR A 21 -43.70 11.45 -19.68
C THR A 21 -42.48 11.97 -18.93
N LYS A 22 -42.36 13.30 -18.83
CA LYS A 22 -41.44 14.00 -17.92
C LYS A 22 -41.99 13.87 -16.50
N LYS A 23 -41.18 13.37 -15.55
CA LYS A 23 -41.41 13.59 -14.12
C LYS A 23 -40.26 14.42 -13.56
N LYS A 24 -40.56 15.69 -13.26
CA LYS A 24 -39.74 16.59 -12.45
C LYS A 24 -39.80 16.09 -11.00
N THR A 25 -38.64 15.89 -10.38
CA THR A 25 -38.51 15.90 -8.92
C THR A 25 -37.25 16.68 -8.56
N SER A 26 -37.51 17.90 -8.09
CA SER A 26 -36.81 18.66 -7.04
C SER A 26 -35.30 18.44 -6.81
N LYS A 27 -34.55 19.52 -7.07
CA LYS A 27 -33.34 19.90 -6.32
C LYS A 27 -33.70 20.12 -4.85
N SER A 28 -33.00 19.44 -3.94
CA SER A 28 -32.58 19.99 -2.63
C SER A 28 -31.68 18.96 -1.94
N GLY A 29 -30.44 19.35 -1.64
CA GLY A 29 -29.50 18.51 -0.91
C GLY A 29 -28.06 18.83 -1.28
N SER A 30 -27.59 20.01 -0.89
CA SER A 30 -26.16 20.24 -0.72
C SER A 30 -25.69 19.35 0.44
N SER A 31 -25.32 18.11 0.16
CA SER A 31 -24.56 17.32 1.12
C SER A 31 -23.12 17.82 1.08
N GLY A 32 -22.80 18.64 2.08
CA GLY A 32 -21.46 19.15 2.27
C GLY A 32 -20.44 18.02 2.18
N SER A 33 -19.38 18.28 1.42
CA SER A 33 -18.12 17.55 1.46
C SER A 33 -17.52 17.70 2.87
N GLY A 34 -18.07 16.97 3.83
CA GLY A 34 -17.41 16.74 5.11
C GLY A 34 -16.21 15.88 4.83
N ALA A 35 -15.01 16.46 4.81
CA ALA A 35 -13.78 15.69 4.83
C ALA A 35 -13.88 14.73 6.02
N ALA A 36 -14.03 13.44 5.73
CA ALA A 36 -14.13 12.40 6.75
C ALA A 36 -12.94 12.59 7.70
N ARG A 37 -13.23 12.93 8.95
CA ARG A 37 -12.22 13.23 9.96
C ARG A 37 -11.36 11.97 10.11
N THR A 38 -10.11 12.03 9.68
CA THR A 38 -9.17 10.91 9.82
C THR A 38 -9.06 10.56 11.31
N VAL A 39 -9.65 9.43 11.70
CA VAL A 39 -9.57 8.93 13.07
C VAL A 39 -8.22 8.25 13.22
N ILE A 40 -7.24 8.98 13.78
CA ILE A 40 -5.91 8.40 14.05
C ILE A 40 -6.09 7.35 15.15
N PRO A 41 -5.74 6.06 14.90
CA PRO A 41 -5.85 5.00 15.90
C PRO A 41 -4.98 5.31 17.14
N ARG A 42 -5.31 4.75 18.31
CA ARG A 42 -4.63 5.09 19.58
C ARG A 42 -4.09 3.89 20.35
N THR A 43 -4.68 2.71 20.15
CA THR A 43 -4.25 1.45 20.77
C THR A 43 -3.68 0.51 19.72
N TYR A 44 -2.89 -0.47 20.14
CA TYR A 44 -2.38 -1.54 19.28
C TYR A 44 -3.50 -2.20 18.46
N SER A 45 -4.57 -2.65 19.12
CA SER A 45 -5.72 -3.27 18.45
C SER A 45 -6.38 -2.38 17.39
N THR A 46 -6.49 -1.06 17.63
CA THR A 46 -7.05 -0.13 16.63
C THR A 46 -6.10 0.13 15.47
N VAL A 47 -4.79 0.14 15.71
CA VAL A 47 -3.78 0.24 14.65
C VAL A 47 -3.81 -1.00 13.77
N VAL A 48 -3.83 -2.20 14.36
CA VAL A 48 -3.90 -3.47 13.63
C VAL A 48 -5.19 -3.54 12.81
N ARG A 49 -6.33 -3.12 13.36
CA ARG A 49 -7.58 -3.03 12.59
C ARG A 49 -7.45 -2.09 11.39
N HIS A 50 -6.91 -0.90 11.59
CA HIS A 50 -6.70 0.09 10.51
C HIS A 50 -5.79 -0.46 9.39
N LEU A 51 -4.75 -1.21 9.76
CA LEU A 51 -3.90 -1.91 8.81
C LEU A 51 -4.71 -2.92 7.98
N LEU A 52 -5.51 -3.77 8.63
CA LEU A 52 -6.29 -4.82 7.98
C LEU A 52 -7.38 -4.30 7.04
N GLU A 53 -7.81 -3.03 7.20
CA GLU A 53 -8.73 -2.36 6.29
C GLU A 53 -8.08 -1.91 4.97
N ARG A 54 -6.74 -1.87 4.89
CA ARG A 54 -6.01 -1.55 3.66
C ARG A 54 -5.99 -2.72 2.69
N THR A 55 -5.80 -2.41 1.41
CA THR A 55 -5.54 -3.43 0.38
C THR A 55 -4.33 -4.27 0.77
N ASN A 56 -4.54 -5.56 0.99
CA ASN A 56 -3.51 -6.53 1.35
C ASN A 56 -3.45 -7.65 0.29
N TYR A 57 -2.49 -7.54 -0.63
CA TYR A 57 -2.28 -8.50 -1.70
C TYR A 57 -1.78 -9.87 -1.20
N GLU A 58 -1.19 -9.96 -0.01
CA GLU A 58 -0.77 -11.24 0.59
C GLU A 58 -1.96 -12.17 0.87
N ARG A 59 -3.18 -11.63 0.96
CA ARG A 59 -4.42 -12.38 1.20
C ARG A 59 -5.25 -12.60 -0.05
N VAL A 60 -4.83 -12.04 -1.20
CA VAL A 60 -5.57 -12.12 -2.45
C VAL A 60 -5.07 -13.31 -3.26
N ARG A 61 -5.96 -14.24 -3.61
CA ARG A 61 -5.60 -15.45 -4.38
C ARG A 61 -5.24 -15.17 -5.84
N VAL A 62 -5.81 -14.11 -6.43
CA VAL A 62 -5.57 -13.71 -7.81
C VAL A 62 -5.16 -12.23 -7.81
N VAL A 63 -3.87 -11.99 -7.96
CA VAL A 63 -3.33 -10.64 -8.09
C VAL A 63 -3.22 -10.33 -9.58
N ASN A 64 -4.07 -9.42 -10.06
CA ASN A 64 -3.90 -8.87 -11.40
C ASN A 64 -2.78 -7.84 -11.35
N TYR A 65 -1.58 -8.25 -11.78
CA TYR A 65 -0.45 -7.33 -11.96
C TYR A 65 -0.76 -6.35 -13.08
N ASP A 66 -1.35 -5.22 -12.74
CA ASP A 66 -1.53 -4.11 -13.68
C ASP A 66 -0.55 -2.97 -13.38
N GLU A 67 -0.14 -2.27 -14.43
CA GLU A 67 0.79 -1.14 -14.30
C GLU A 67 0.22 0.03 -13.48
N LYS A 68 -1.09 0.05 -13.20
CA LYS A 68 -1.75 1.13 -12.47
C LYS A 68 -1.61 0.95 -10.95
N ASN A 69 -1.68 -0.28 -10.47
CA ASN A 69 -1.65 -0.66 -9.07
C ASN A 69 -0.25 -1.01 -8.59
N PHE A 70 0.67 -1.39 -9.48
CA PHE A 70 2.06 -1.71 -9.14
C PHE A 70 3.00 -0.56 -9.49
N LYS A 71 2.82 0.60 -8.83
CA LYS A 71 3.69 1.77 -8.94
C LYS A 71 4.27 2.17 -7.60
N LEU A 72 5.53 2.60 -7.60
CA LEU A 72 6.24 3.08 -6.43
C LEU A 72 5.90 4.54 -6.08
N ASP A 73 5.12 5.26 -6.88
CA ASP A 73 4.87 6.69 -6.71
C ASP A 73 4.23 7.03 -5.36
N ARG A 74 3.25 6.22 -4.92
CA ARG A 74 2.58 6.41 -3.62
C ARG A 74 3.55 6.15 -2.46
N MET A 75 4.37 5.11 -2.56
CA MET A 75 5.39 4.79 -1.55
C MET A 75 6.46 5.89 -1.48
N ARG A 76 6.97 6.37 -2.63
CA ARG A 76 7.94 7.47 -2.69
C ARG A 76 7.40 8.75 -2.07
N LYS A 77 6.14 9.10 -2.33
CA LYS A 77 5.49 10.26 -1.71
C LYS A 77 5.35 10.09 -0.19
N LEU A 78 4.99 8.90 0.29
CA LEU A 78 4.92 8.61 1.72
C LEU A 78 6.30 8.73 2.37
N LEU A 79 7.33 8.12 1.81
CA LEU A 79 8.71 8.19 2.33
C LEU A 79 9.22 9.64 2.40
N LYS A 80 8.97 10.44 1.36
CA LYS A 80 9.30 11.87 1.36
C LYS A 80 8.64 12.63 2.51
N ARG A 81 7.38 12.31 2.81
CA ARG A 81 6.64 12.90 3.92
C ARG A 81 7.14 12.45 5.30
N LEU A 82 7.80 11.30 5.36
CA LEU A 82 8.44 10.76 6.57
C LEU A 82 9.91 11.20 6.71
N GLY A 83 10.39 12.12 5.86
CA GLY A 83 11.77 12.61 5.91
C GLY A 83 12.78 11.70 5.22
N ASP A 84 12.33 10.94 4.22
CA ASP A 84 13.16 10.02 3.42
C ASP A 84 14.00 9.04 4.26
N PRO A 85 13.39 8.28 5.20
CA PRO A 85 14.14 7.41 6.12
C PRO A 85 14.94 6.32 5.40
N HIS A 86 14.44 5.86 4.25
CA HIS A 86 15.13 4.92 3.37
C HIS A 86 16.50 5.37 2.86
N LEU A 87 16.81 6.67 2.88
CA LEU A 87 18.13 7.20 2.51
C LEU A 87 19.12 7.21 3.67
N GLN A 88 18.63 7.01 4.90
CA GLN A 88 19.43 7.00 6.12
C GLN A 88 19.80 5.57 6.57
N VAL A 89 19.22 4.57 5.92
CA VAL A 89 19.38 3.15 6.26
C VAL A 89 20.26 2.47 5.22
N ARG A 90 21.38 1.89 5.65
CA ARG A 90 22.14 0.95 4.82
C ARG A 90 21.40 -0.37 4.78
N ALA A 91 21.13 -0.91 3.59
CA ALA A 91 20.27 -2.07 3.45
C ALA A 91 20.88 -3.20 2.62
N VAL A 92 20.62 -4.44 3.04
CA VAL A 92 20.71 -5.65 2.21
C VAL A 92 19.29 -6.02 1.78
N HIS A 93 19.08 -6.17 0.47
CA HIS A 93 17.77 -6.47 -0.10
C HIS A 93 17.70 -7.92 -0.57
N VAL A 94 16.79 -8.70 -0.01
CA VAL A 94 16.70 -10.16 -0.23
C VAL A 94 15.45 -10.48 -1.06
N ALA A 95 15.67 -10.81 -2.33
CA ALA A 95 14.65 -11.25 -3.27
C ALA A 95 14.78 -12.75 -3.58
N GLY A 96 13.67 -13.41 -3.94
CA GLY A 96 13.68 -14.81 -4.34
C GLY A 96 12.36 -15.53 -4.11
N THR A 97 12.16 -16.67 -4.76
CA THR A 97 10.92 -17.45 -4.66
C THR A 97 10.81 -18.21 -3.33
N VAL A 98 11.93 -18.74 -2.83
CA VAL A 98 12.00 -19.60 -1.64
C VAL A 98 13.23 -19.22 -0.81
N GLY A 99 13.14 -19.36 0.51
CA GLY A 99 14.29 -19.24 1.42
C GLY A 99 14.65 -17.82 1.87
N LYS A 100 13.95 -16.79 1.38
CA LYS A 100 14.21 -15.38 1.75
C LYS A 100 14.25 -15.16 3.26
N GLY A 101 13.18 -15.52 3.99
CA GLY A 101 13.15 -15.38 5.46
C GLY A 101 14.28 -16.12 6.17
N SER A 102 14.65 -17.32 5.70
CA SER A 102 15.80 -18.06 6.24
C SER A 102 17.12 -17.33 5.96
N THR A 103 17.31 -16.81 4.75
CA THR A 103 18.48 -15.99 4.39
C THR A 103 18.55 -14.71 5.23
N VAL A 104 17.43 -14.01 5.43
CA VAL A 104 17.36 -12.83 6.29
C VAL A 104 17.79 -13.17 7.71
N SER A 105 17.26 -14.25 8.27
CA SER A 105 17.61 -14.70 9.62
C SER A 105 19.09 -15.08 9.74
N MET A 106 19.64 -15.83 8.79
CA MET A 106 21.05 -16.22 8.78
C MET A 106 21.97 -14.99 8.71
N LEU A 107 21.69 -14.06 7.79
CA LEU A 107 22.46 -12.83 7.64
C LEU A 107 22.39 -11.96 8.90
N ALA A 108 21.19 -11.81 9.48
CA ALA A 108 21.00 -11.01 10.69
C ALA A 108 21.83 -11.54 11.85
N ASN A 109 21.78 -12.84 12.09
CA ASN A 109 22.53 -13.49 13.16
C ASN A 109 24.05 -13.38 12.96
N MET A 110 24.54 -13.58 11.73
CA MET A 110 25.97 -13.46 11.44
C MET A 110 26.48 -12.04 11.68
N ILE A 111 25.74 -11.03 11.18
CA ILE A 111 26.14 -9.63 11.26
C ILE A 111 26.02 -9.10 12.70
N GLN A 112 24.96 -9.51 13.41
CA GLN A 112 24.82 -9.26 14.84
C GLN A 112 25.95 -9.90 15.65
N GLY A 113 26.37 -11.12 15.28
CA GLY A 113 27.52 -11.80 15.88
C GLY A 113 28.84 -11.04 15.71
N CYS A 114 28.93 -10.14 14.72
CA CYS A 114 30.05 -9.21 14.55
C CYS A 114 29.92 -7.92 15.38
N GLY A 115 28.88 -7.77 16.20
CA GLY A 115 28.67 -6.62 17.08
C GLY A 115 27.88 -5.45 16.46
N PHE A 116 27.31 -5.62 15.26
CA PHE A 116 26.48 -4.60 14.62
C PHE A 116 25.02 -4.63 15.11
N THR A 117 24.39 -3.47 15.14
CA THR A 117 22.94 -3.34 15.36
C THR A 117 22.22 -3.58 14.04
N VAL A 118 21.37 -4.61 14.00
CA VAL A 118 20.70 -5.06 12.77
C VAL A 118 19.19 -4.92 12.90
N GLY A 119 18.57 -4.22 11.95
CA GLY A 119 17.12 -4.24 11.72
C GLY A 119 16.74 -5.31 10.70
N THR A 120 15.63 -6.02 10.88
CA THR A 120 15.10 -6.94 9.86
C THR A 120 13.65 -6.66 9.54
N PHE A 121 13.33 -6.67 8.24
CA PHE A 121 11.96 -6.61 7.73
C PHE A 121 11.62 -7.89 6.98
N THR A 122 10.60 -8.62 7.44
CA THR A 122 10.17 -9.91 6.87
C THR A 122 8.67 -9.97 6.62
N SER A 123 8.25 -10.87 5.72
CA SER A 123 6.84 -11.07 5.40
C SER A 123 6.54 -12.46 4.83
N PRO A 124 5.37 -13.06 5.13
CA PRO A 124 4.39 -12.63 6.12
C PRO A 124 4.87 -12.90 7.56
N HIS A 125 4.05 -12.52 8.55
CA HIS A 125 4.23 -12.92 9.96
C HIS A 125 3.51 -14.24 10.25
N LEU A 126 3.87 -14.91 11.35
CA LEU A 126 3.25 -16.16 11.77
C LEU A 126 2.14 -15.92 12.82
N VAL A 127 2.40 -15.13 13.86
CA VAL A 127 1.44 -14.88 14.95
C VAL A 127 1.07 -13.41 15.01
N GLU A 128 2.06 -12.53 15.20
CA GLU A 128 1.84 -11.10 15.42
C GLU A 128 2.50 -10.24 14.32
N VAL A 129 1.85 -9.14 13.93
CA VAL A 129 2.38 -8.25 12.88
C VAL A 129 3.71 -7.59 13.28
N THR A 130 3.98 -7.49 14.58
CA THR A 130 5.24 -6.97 15.12
C THR A 130 6.45 -7.83 14.74
N GLU A 131 6.27 -9.12 14.46
CA GLU A 131 7.33 -10.03 13.99
C GLU A 131 7.96 -9.57 12.68
N ARG A 132 7.25 -8.74 11.90
CA ARG A 132 7.75 -8.22 10.62
C ARG A 132 8.84 -7.18 10.80
N ILE A 133 8.97 -6.56 11.97
CA ILE A 133 9.96 -5.50 12.23
C ILE A 133 10.72 -5.90 13.48
N CYS A 134 11.94 -6.40 13.30
CA CYS A 134 12.77 -6.80 14.43
C CYS A 134 14.04 -5.94 14.53
N MET A 135 14.50 -5.76 15.75
CA MET A 135 15.78 -5.17 16.11
C MET A 135 16.60 -6.23 16.81
N ASN A 136 17.78 -6.57 16.30
CA ASN A 136 18.68 -7.54 16.92
C ASN A 136 17.99 -8.90 17.20
N GLY A 137 17.10 -9.31 16.30
CA GLY A 137 16.32 -10.56 16.40
C GLY A 137 15.06 -10.47 17.26
N ALA A 138 14.81 -9.36 17.95
CA ALA A 138 13.63 -9.17 18.79
C ALA A 138 12.55 -8.33 18.05
N PRO A 139 11.29 -8.78 18.01
CA PRO A 139 10.18 -8.00 17.45
C PRO A 139 10.00 -6.66 18.15
N ILE A 140 9.59 -5.64 17.39
CA ILE A 140 9.21 -4.33 17.93
C ILE A 140 8.07 -4.47 18.95
N GLY A 141 8.19 -3.81 20.10
CA GLY A 141 7.14 -3.86 21.14
C GLY A 141 5.85 -3.18 20.69
N GLU A 142 4.69 -3.67 21.16
CA GLU A 142 3.37 -3.16 20.75
C GLU A 142 3.21 -1.64 20.92
N LYS A 143 3.78 -1.08 22.00
CA LYS A 143 3.72 0.35 22.29
C LYS A 143 4.46 1.17 21.23
N ASP A 144 5.67 0.74 20.88
CA ASP A 144 6.51 1.43 19.91
C ASP A 144 5.97 1.24 18.50
N PHE A 145 5.52 0.03 18.18
CA PHE A 145 4.78 -0.25 16.95
C PHE A 145 3.54 0.65 16.82
N THR A 146 2.74 0.78 17.89
CA THR A 146 1.55 1.63 17.89
C THR A 146 1.93 3.10 17.64
N LYS A 147 2.96 3.61 18.33
CA LYS A 147 3.42 5.00 18.15
C LYS A 147 3.89 5.25 16.71
N LEU A 148 4.75 4.36 16.19
CA LEU A 148 5.31 4.40 14.85
C LEU A 148 4.20 4.36 13.79
N MET A 149 3.31 3.39 13.87
CA MET A 149 2.23 3.22 12.91
C MET A 149 1.26 4.40 12.89
N ARG A 150 0.98 5.02 14.04
CA ARG A 150 0.13 6.23 14.09
C ARG A 150 0.73 7.38 13.28
N GLU A 151 2.05 7.56 13.36
CA GLU A 151 2.75 8.56 12.57
C GLU A 151 2.69 8.22 11.07
N VAL A 152 3.02 6.99 10.71
CA VAL A 152 3.00 6.53 9.32
C VAL A 152 1.59 6.64 8.71
N ILE A 153 0.55 6.20 9.41
CA ILE A 153 -0.85 6.30 8.96
C ILE A 153 -1.26 7.75 8.77
N LYS A 154 -0.90 8.64 9.72
CA LYS A 154 -1.21 10.07 9.64
C LYS A 154 -0.61 10.71 8.38
N GLU A 155 0.61 10.36 8.01
CA GLU A 155 1.24 10.91 6.82
C GLU A 155 0.78 10.21 5.53
N ALA A 156 0.46 8.92 5.58
CA ALA A 156 -0.14 8.17 4.48
C ALA A 156 -1.50 8.74 4.06
N ASP A 157 -2.38 9.04 5.03
CA ASP A 157 -3.72 9.57 4.76
C ASP A 157 -3.72 10.98 4.15
N LYS A 158 -2.62 11.72 4.28
CA LYS A 158 -2.41 13.01 3.60
C LYS A 158 -1.86 12.87 2.18
N THR A 159 -1.42 11.66 1.80
CA THR A 159 -0.70 11.40 0.56
C THR A 159 -1.60 10.73 -0.46
N ASP A 160 -2.04 9.52 -0.14
CA ASP A 160 -2.87 8.68 -1.00
C ASP A 160 -3.59 7.65 -0.13
N LYS A 161 -4.92 7.58 -0.26
CA LYS A 161 -5.73 6.64 0.52
C LYS A 161 -5.53 5.18 0.10
N ASN A 162 -4.95 4.96 -1.08
CA ASN A 162 -4.69 3.64 -1.65
C ASN A 162 -3.31 3.07 -1.25
N ILE A 163 -2.59 3.71 -0.32
CA ILE A 163 -1.39 3.10 0.26
C ILE A 163 -1.78 1.77 0.89
N THR A 164 -1.07 0.73 0.48
CA THR A 164 -1.41 -0.67 0.80
C THR A 164 -0.96 -1.06 2.20
N TYR A 165 -1.46 -2.21 2.67
CA TYR A 165 -1.01 -2.83 3.92
C TYR A 165 0.51 -3.00 3.96
N PHE A 166 1.07 -3.54 2.87
CA PHE A 166 2.51 -3.80 2.78
C PHE A 166 3.32 -2.51 2.78
N GLU A 167 2.93 -1.49 2.00
CA GLU A 167 3.64 -0.21 1.96
C GLU A 167 3.65 0.53 3.30
N LEU A 168 2.57 0.46 4.07
CA LEU A 168 2.54 1.04 5.43
C LEU A 168 3.57 0.36 6.34
N LEU A 169 3.65 -0.97 6.29
CA LEU A 169 4.58 -1.74 7.11
C LEU A 169 6.03 -1.53 6.66
N THR A 170 6.29 -1.51 5.35
CA THR A 170 7.62 -1.20 4.82
C THR A 170 8.06 0.21 5.21
N ALA A 171 7.18 1.20 5.11
CA ALA A 171 7.49 2.57 5.52
C ALA A 171 7.77 2.67 7.02
N ALA A 172 6.98 1.96 7.83
CA ALA A 172 7.20 1.87 9.27
C ALA A 172 8.55 1.22 9.60
N ALA A 173 8.90 0.10 8.97
CA ALA A 173 10.17 -0.57 9.18
C ALA A 173 11.36 0.34 8.85
N LEU A 174 11.35 0.96 7.66
CA LEU A 174 12.41 1.88 7.23
C LEU A 174 12.55 3.08 8.17
N LYS A 175 11.41 3.64 8.62
CA LYS A 175 11.41 4.71 9.60
C LYS A 175 11.98 4.26 10.95
N HIS A 176 11.56 3.11 11.45
CA HIS A 176 12.06 2.58 12.72
C HIS A 176 13.57 2.38 12.68
N PHE A 177 14.09 1.77 11.60
CA PHE A 177 15.53 1.56 11.44
C PHE A 177 16.33 2.86 11.33
N ALA A 178 15.77 3.89 10.70
CA ALA A 178 16.38 5.22 10.67
C ALA A 178 16.36 5.87 12.06
N ASP A 179 15.23 5.83 12.76
CA ASP A 179 15.06 6.42 14.10
C ASP A 179 15.98 5.75 15.14
N GLU A 180 16.16 4.43 15.05
CA GLU A 180 17.04 3.63 15.91
C GLU A 180 18.51 3.63 15.44
N ALA A 181 18.82 4.29 14.32
CA ALA A 181 20.16 4.38 13.74
C ALA A 181 20.87 3.02 13.59
N VAL A 182 20.19 2.03 12.99
CA VAL A 182 20.78 0.70 12.77
C VAL A 182 22.05 0.78 11.91
N ASP A 183 23.01 -0.09 12.16
CA ASP A 183 24.19 -0.21 11.32
C ASP A 183 23.82 -0.74 9.93
N LEU A 184 22.88 -1.69 9.88
CA LEU A 184 22.40 -2.34 8.67
C LEU A 184 20.96 -2.83 8.86
N ALA A 185 20.13 -2.67 7.82
CA ALA A 185 18.82 -3.31 7.73
C ALA A 185 18.83 -4.43 6.68
N ILE A 186 18.20 -5.56 6.98
CA ILE A 186 18.02 -6.67 6.04
C ILE A 186 16.54 -6.72 5.68
N ILE A 187 16.24 -6.43 4.42
CA ILE A 187 14.87 -6.20 3.94
C ILE A 187 14.48 -7.33 2.99
N GLU A 188 13.47 -8.11 3.38
CA GLU A 188 12.83 -9.10 2.52
C GLU A 188 11.90 -8.43 1.50
N VAL A 189 11.95 -8.90 0.24
CA VAL A 189 10.93 -8.57 -0.77
C VAL A 189 9.64 -9.33 -0.48
N GLY A 190 8.51 -8.60 -0.44
CA GLY A 190 7.15 -9.16 -0.32
C GLY A 190 6.57 -9.75 -1.59
#